data_AF-A0A4Y2Q2C8-F1
#
_entry.id   AF-A0A4Y2Q2C8-F1
#
_cell.length_a   1.000
_cell.length_b   1.000
_cell.length_c   1.000
_cell.angle_alpha   90.00
_cell.angle_beta   90.00
_cell.angle_gamma   90.00
#
_symmetry.space_group_name_H-M   'P 1'
#
loop_
_entity.id
_entity.type
_entity.pdbx_description
1 polymer ?
#
loop_
_entity_poly.entity_id
_entity_poly.type
_entity_poly.pdbx_seq_one_letter_code
_entity_poly.pdbx_strand_id
1 'polypeptide(L)'
;MKLVVDAVVKLVNTIRSRGLTHRQFRDFLQSVQSEYSDVLYYTKVRWLSAGRVFERVWQLKDDIVSFFHEKQCSAECEVLEDTEWFSDFAFFTDLLCHMDNLKSRCKGKINLLTISGPISKLLN
;
A
#
# COMPACT_ATOMS: atom_id res chain seq x y z
N MET A 1 10.69 -9.27 -2.37
CA MET A 1 10.73 -7.84 -1.96
C MET A 1 10.26 -6.89 -3.07
N LYS A 2 11.01 -6.71 -4.17
CA LYS A 2 10.61 -5.81 -5.27
C LYS A 2 9.25 -6.15 -5.88
N LEU A 3 8.99 -7.45 -6.10
CA LEU A 3 7.71 -7.93 -6.66
C LEU A 3 6.49 -7.56 -5.79
N VAL A 4 6.61 -7.66 -4.46
CA VAL A 4 5.54 -7.32 -3.51
C VAL A 4 5.29 -5.81 -3.53
N VAL A 5 6.36 -5.02 -3.50
CA VAL A 5 6.24 -3.56 -3.51
C VAL A 5 5.64 -3.05 -4.82
N ASP A 6 6.12 -3.55 -5.95
CA ASP A 6 5.60 -3.15 -7.26
C ASP A 6 4.14 -3.56 -7.43
N ALA A 7 3.73 -4.72 -6.91
CA ALA A 7 2.34 -5.17 -6.91
C ALA A 7 1.42 -4.25 -6.09
N VAL A 8 1.80 -3.94 -4.84
CA VAL A 8 1.03 -3.02 -3.97
C VAL A 8 0.95 -1.62 -4.58
N VAL A 9 2.05 -1.12 -5.13
CA VAL A 9 2.10 0.19 -5.80
C VAL A 9 1.21 0.20 -7.05
N LYS A 10 1.24 -0.85 -7.86
CA LYS A 10 0.38 -1.00 -9.04
C LYS A 10 -1.09 -0.98 -8.62
N LEU A 11 -1.48 -1.77 -7.62
CA LEU A 11 -2.85 -1.85 -7.11
C LEU A 11 -3.36 -0.49 -6.62
N VAL A 12 -2.60 0.18 -5.75
CA VAL A 12 -2.94 1.52 -5.24
C VAL A 12 -3.07 2.52 -6.39
N ASN A 13 -2.18 2.47 -7.37
CA ASN A 13 -2.24 3.34 -8.53
C ASN A 13 -3.44 3.03 -9.44
N THR A 14 -3.84 1.77 -9.63
CA THR A 14 -5.06 1.42 -10.38
C THR A 14 -6.29 2.07 -9.75
N ILE A 15 -6.40 2.02 -8.42
CA ILE A 15 -7.51 2.64 -7.67
C ILE A 15 -7.44 4.17 -7.75
N ARG A 16 -6.25 4.76 -7.52
CA ARG A 16 -6.07 6.21 -7.30
C ARG A 16 -5.86 7.03 -8.56
N SER A 17 -5.32 6.46 -9.63
CA SER A 17 -4.95 7.21 -10.85
C SER A 17 -6.16 7.60 -11.70
N ARG A 18 -7.25 6.84 -11.61
CA ARG A 18 -8.49 7.08 -12.37
C ARG A 18 -9.54 7.70 -11.45
N GLY A 19 -9.90 8.96 -11.70
CA GLY A 19 -10.82 9.72 -10.84
C GLY A 19 -12.19 9.07 -10.64
N LEU A 20 -12.74 8.39 -11.66
CA LEU A 20 -13.99 7.66 -11.54
C LEU A 20 -13.84 6.41 -10.66
N THR A 21 -12.81 5.59 -10.91
CA THR A 21 -12.53 4.38 -10.12
C THR A 21 -12.30 4.74 -8.65
N HIS A 22 -11.55 5.82 -8.38
CA HIS A 22 -11.29 6.28 -7.03
C HIS A 22 -12.57 6.66 -6.30
N ARG A 23 -13.47 7.42 -6.93
CA ARG A 23 -14.77 7.79 -6.34
C ARG A 23 -15.62 6.55 -6.07
N GLN A 24 -15.74 5.66 -7.05
CA GLN A 24 -16.51 4.42 -6.91
C GLN A 24 -15.97 3.53 -5.79
N PHE A 25 -14.65 3.45 -5.62
CA PHE A 25 -14.04 2.70 -4.53
C PHE A 25 -14.37 3.32 -3.17
N ARG A 26 -14.34 4.66 -3.04
CA ARG A 26 -14.73 5.34 -1.79
C ARG A 26 -16.21 5.14 -1.46
N ASP A 27 -17.09 5.23 -2.47
CA ASP A 27 -18.52 4.98 -2.31
C ASP A 27 -18.78 3.53 -1.88
N PHE A 28 -18.04 2.58 -2.47
CA PHE A 28 -18.06 1.16 -2.08
C PHE A 28 -17.65 0.97 -0.61
N LEU A 29 -16.50 1.51 -0.19
CA LEU A 29 -16.03 1.41 1.20
C LEU A 29 -17.04 1.99 2.20
N GLN A 30 -17.71 3.07 1.83
CA GLN A 30 -18.78 3.64 2.65
C GLN A 30 -19.99 2.71 2.74
N SER A 31 -20.36 2.04 1.65
CA SER A 31 -21.52 1.13 1.62
C SER A 31 -21.30 -0.13 2.47
N VAL A 32 -20.07 -0.66 2.50
CA VAL A 32 -19.70 -1.82 3.34
C VAL A 32 -19.30 -1.43 4.76
N GLN A 33 -19.38 -0.14 5.10
CA GLN A 33 -18.98 0.41 6.41
C GLN A 33 -17.55 0.03 6.80
N SER A 34 -16.63 0.05 5.82
CA SER A 34 -15.22 -0.27 6.05
C SER A 34 -14.59 0.68 7.08
N GLU A 35 -13.60 0.18 7.81
CA GLU A 35 -12.85 0.96 8.81
C GLU A 35 -12.20 2.21 8.18
N TYR A 36 -11.76 2.10 6.93
CA TYR A 36 -11.13 3.20 6.21
C TYR A 36 -11.98 3.63 5.03
N SER A 37 -12.04 4.95 4.80
CA SER A 37 -12.79 5.54 3.69
C SER A 37 -12.00 5.63 2.39
N ASP A 38 -10.72 5.24 2.38
CA ASP A 38 -9.83 5.34 1.22
C ASP A 38 -8.50 4.59 1.41
N VAL A 39 -7.85 4.26 0.29
CA VAL A 39 -6.44 3.85 0.25
C VAL A 39 -5.51 5.08 0.31
N LEU A 40 -4.29 4.89 0.82
CA LEU A 40 -3.28 5.95 0.83
C LEU A 40 -2.53 6.00 -0.50
N TYR A 41 -2.31 7.20 -1.02
CA TYR A 41 -1.58 7.37 -2.28
C TYR A 41 -0.07 7.16 -2.10
N TYR A 42 0.50 6.22 -2.87
CA TYR A 42 1.94 6.04 -2.92
C TYR A 42 2.59 7.05 -3.87
N THR A 43 3.68 7.68 -3.43
CA THR A 43 4.57 8.44 -4.32
C THR A 43 6.02 8.10 -4.01
N LYS A 44 6.87 7.96 -5.02
CA LYS A 44 8.30 7.65 -4.84
C LYS A 44 9.02 8.64 -3.92
N VAL A 45 8.60 9.91 -3.94
CA VAL A 45 9.15 10.99 -3.11
C VAL A 45 8.76 10.84 -1.63
N ARG A 46 7.64 10.16 -1.35
CA ARG A 46 7.12 9.89 0.01
C ARG A 46 7.22 8.42 0.40
N TRP A 47 8.28 7.72 -0.03
CA TRP A 47 8.59 6.37 0.45
C TRP A 47 8.68 6.30 2.00
N LEU A 48 8.82 7.45 2.67
CA LEU A 48 8.79 7.64 4.13
C LEU A 48 7.44 7.36 4.79
N SER A 49 6.45 6.94 4.02
CA SER A 49 5.14 6.51 4.51
C SER A 49 4.70 5.24 3.80
N ALA A 50 5.66 4.49 3.23
CA ALA A 50 5.38 3.23 2.55
C ALA A 50 4.77 2.21 3.52
N GLY A 51 5.21 2.16 4.79
CA GLY A 51 4.61 1.30 5.81
C GLY A 51 3.13 1.61 6.00
N ARG A 52 2.77 2.89 6.13
CA ARG A 52 1.35 3.29 6.25
C ARG A 52 0.51 2.91 5.03
N VAL A 53 1.09 3.00 3.82
CA VAL A 53 0.39 2.59 2.59
C VAL A 53 0.14 1.08 2.61
N PHE A 54 1.15 0.29 2.94
CA PHE A 54 1.05 -1.16 3.01
C PHE A 54 0.07 -1.61 4.08
N GLU A 55 0.17 -1.03 5.28
CA GLU A 55 -0.77 -1.25 6.37
C GLU A 55 -2.20 -0.93 5.93
N ARG A 56 -2.43 0.18 5.22
CA ARG A 56 -3.76 0.51 4.71
C ARG A 56 -4.28 -0.53 3.72
N VAL A 57 -3.43 -0.99 2.80
CA VAL A 57 -3.81 -2.03 1.83
C VAL A 57 -4.08 -3.35 2.54
N TRP A 58 -3.30 -3.69 3.57
CA TRP A 58 -3.53 -4.85 4.41
C TRP A 58 -4.90 -4.79 5.10
N GLN A 59 -5.25 -3.66 5.73
CA GLN A 59 -6.56 -3.53 6.37
C GLN A 59 -7.73 -3.59 5.38
N LEU A 60 -7.53 -3.08 4.16
CA LEU A 60 -8.57 -3.02 3.12
C LEU A 60 -8.55 -4.21 2.14
N LYS A 61 -7.71 -5.22 2.34
CA LYS A 61 -7.47 -6.27 1.33
C LYS A 61 -8.75 -6.98 0.87
N ASP A 62 -9.63 -7.31 1.80
CA ASP A 62 -10.88 -8.04 1.51
C ASP A 62 -11.90 -7.13 0.79
N ASP A 63 -11.94 -5.85 1.17
CA ASP A 63 -12.74 -4.82 0.49
C ASP A 63 -12.25 -4.56 -0.92
N ILE A 64 -10.93 -4.51 -1.12
CA ILE A 64 -10.30 -4.32 -2.43
C ILE A 64 -10.62 -5.48 -3.36
N VAL A 65 -10.47 -6.71 -2.88
CA VAL A 65 -10.85 -7.92 -3.64
C VAL A 65 -12.32 -7.85 -4.04
N SER A 66 -13.21 -7.61 -3.08
CA SER A 66 -14.66 -7.51 -3.31
C SER A 66 -15.01 -6.45 -4.36
N PHE A 67 -14.41 -5.26 -4.26
CA PHE A 67 -14.61 -4.18 -5.21
C PHE A 67 -14.21 -4.56 -6.65
N PHE A 68 -13.07 -5.22 -6.84
CA PHE A 68 -12.61 -5.60 -8.17
C PHE A 68 -13.41 -6.77 -8.76
N HIS A 69 -13.94 -7.67 -7.93
CA HIS A 69 -14.91 -8.68 -8.36
C HIS A 69 -16.22 -8.05 -8.83
N GLU A 70 -16.78 -7.07 -8.10
CA GLU A 70 -17.98 -6.33 -8.54
C GLU A 70 -17.77 -5.58 -9.86
N LYS A 71 -16.54 -5.12 -10.12
CA LYS A 71 -16.15 -4.44 -11.37
C LYS A 71 -15.85 -5.40 -12.52
N GLN A 72 -15.91 -6.72 -12.31
CA GLN A 72 -15.48 -7.72 -13.28
C GLN A 72 -14.02 -7.51 -13.75
N CYS A 73 -13.17 -7.06 -12.82
CA CYS A 73 -11.77 -6.70 -13.04
C CYS A 73 -10.83 -7.42 -12.05
N SER A 74 -11.13 -8.68 -11.70
CA SER A 74 -10.38 -9.46 -10.70
C SER A 74 -8.88 -9.60 -11.00
N ALA A 75 -8.47 -9.54 -12.27
CA ALA A 75 -7.06 -9.54 -12.67
C ALA A 75 -6.23 -8.38 -12.06
N GLU A 76 -6.87 -7.30 -11.61
CA GLU A 76 -6.19 -6.19 -10.94
C GLU A 76 -5.86 -6.50 -9.47
N CYS A 77 -6.52 -7.48 -8.85
CA CYS A 77 -6.34 -7.88 -7.45
C CYS A 77 -5.95 -9.36 -7.25
N GLU A 78 -5.69 -10.12 -8.32
CA GLU A 78 -5.33 -11.55 -8.27
C GLU A 78 -4.18 -11.84 -7.29
N VAL A 79 -3.22 -10.91 -7.18
CA VAL A 79 -2.09 -11.02 -6.26
C VAL A 79 -2.51 -11.08 -4.78
N LEU A 80 -3.66 -10.52 -4.42
CA LEU A 80 -4.22 -10.58 -3.06
C LEU A 80 -4.88 -11.93 -2.76
N GLU A 81 -5.07 -12.79 -3.76
CA GLU A 81 -5.65 -14.13 -3.58
C GLU A 81 -4.57 -15.23 -3.50
N ASP A 82 -3.30 -14.88 -3.79
CA ASP A 82 -2.16 -15.77 -3.68
C ASP A 82 -1.68 -15.87 -2.22
N THR A 83 -1.82 -17.07 -1.64
CA THR A 83 -1.45 -17.37 -0.25
C THR A 83 0.05 -17.27 0.04
N GLU A 84 0.92 -17.58 -0.92
CA GLU A 84 2.37 -17.50 -0.73
C GLU A 84 2.80 -16.02 -0.73
N TRP A 85 2.27 -15.25 -1.68
CA TRP A 85 2.49 -13.81 -1.74
C TRP A 85 1.99 -13.08 -0.48
N PHE A 86 0.89 -13.54 0.10
CA PHE A 86 0.30 -12.93 1.30
C PHE A 86 1.22 -12.93 2.52
N SER A 87 1.98 -14.02 2.68
CA SER A 87 2.94 -14.15 3.78
C SER A 87 4.09 -13.15 3.63
N ASP A 88 4.60 -13.02 2.41
CA ASP A 88 5.59 -12.00 2.06
C ASP A 88 5.03 -10.58 2.27
N PHE A 89 3.78 -10.33 1.85
CA PHE A 89 3.13 -9.04 2.02
C PHE A 89 2.95 -8.65 3.49
N ALA A 90 2.56 -9.58 4.35
CA ALA A 90 2.48 -9.37 5.80
C ALA A 90 3.85 -8.99 6.37
N PHE A 91 4.88 -9.78 6.05
CA PHE A 91 6.25 -9.53 6.49
C PHE A 91 6.76 -8.16 6.05
N PHE A 92 6.52 -7.77 4.79
CA PHE A 92 6.92 -6.45 4.29
C PHE A 92 6.15 -5.32 4.94
N THR A 93 4.87 -5.51 5.24
CA THR A 93 4.06 -4.52 5.96
C THR A 93 4.66 -4.25 7.33
N ASP A 94 4.96 -5.30 8.10
CA ASP A 94 5.58 -5.16 9.42
C ASP A 94 6.95 -4.50 9.37
N LEU A 95 7.79 -4.92 8.41
CA LEU A 95 9.13 -4.36 8.21
C LEU A 95 9.06 -2.87 7.88
N LEU A 96 8.20 -2.48 6.93
CA LEU A 96 8.04 -1.09 6.50
C LEU A 96 7.46 -0.22 7.62
N CYS A 97 6.47 -0.71 8.35
CA CYS A 97 5.92 -0.02 9.52
C CYS A 97 6.98 0.18 10.61
N HIS A 98 7.79 -0.85 10.88
CA HIS A 98 8.90 -0.72 11.83
C HIS A 98 9.92 0.34 11.39
N MET A 99 10.30 0.35 10.11
CA MET A 99 11.20 1.36 9.56
C MET A 99 10.61 2.78 9.64
N ASP A 100 9.33 2.96 9.31
CA ASP A 100 8.63 4.24 9.43
C ASP A 100 8.61 4.73 10.89
N ASN A 101 8.39 3.81 11.85
CA ASN A 101 8.42 4.09 13.28
C ASN A 101 9.82 4.49 13.77
N LEU A 102 10.86 3.72 13.43
CA LEU A 102 12.24 4.10 13.73
C LEU A 102 12.59 5.46 13.15
N LYS A 103 12.15 5.73 11.91
CA LYS A 103 12.37 7.02 11.26
C LYS A 103 11.70 8.16 12.01
N SER A 104 10.44 8.00 12.44
CA SER A 104 9.72 9.02 13.20
C SER A 104 10.44 9.37 14.50
N ARG A 105 10.98 8.36 15.19
CA ARG A 105 11.76 8.51 16.43
C ARG A 105 13.12 9.17 16.20
N CYS A 106 13.77 8.90 15.06
CA CYS A 106 15.08 9.47 14.71
C CYS A 106 15.01 10.87 14.10
N LYS A 107 13.87 11.28 13.52
CA LYS A 107 13.67 12.64 12.97
C LYS A 107 13.88 13.77 13.99
N GLY A 108 13.76 13.48 15.29
CA GLY A 108 14.06 14.45 16.35
C GLY A 108 15.55 14.58 16.73
N LYS A 109 16.45 13.72 16.21
CA LYS A 109 17.86 13.67 16.63
C LYS A 109 18.89 13.71 15.49
N ILE A 110 18.54 13.32 14.25
CA ILE A 110 19.50 13.26 13.13
C ILE A 110 18.82 13.68 11.82
N ASN A 111 19.47 14.56 11.05
CA ASN A 111 19.09 14.89 9.68
C ASN A 111 19.30 13.67 8.75
N LEU A 112 18.26 12.84 8.64
CA LEU A 112 18.22 11.57 7.89
C LEU A 112 18.31 11.71 6.35
N LEU A 113 18.59 12.90 5.82
CA LEU A 113 18.80 13.11 4.38
C LEU A 113 20.03 12.35 3.87
N THR A 114 21.01 12.07 4.73
CA THR A 114 22.28 11.42 4.36
C THR A 114 22.16 9.90 4.13
N ILE A 115 21.11 9.24 4.64
CA ILE A 115 20.93 7.76 4.57
C ILE A 115 19.87 7.34 3.53
N SER A 116 19.29 8.30 2.79
CA SER A 116 18.23 8.02 1.81
C SER A 116 18.70 7.24 0.58
N GLY A 117 19.98 7.38 0.19
CA GLY A 117 20.51 6.81 -1.05
C GLY A 117 20.48 5.27 -1.09
N PRO A 118 21.00 4.54 -0.08
CA PRO A 118 21.07 3.08 -0.11
C PRO A 118 19.69 2.39 -0.10
N ILE A 119 18.73 2.90 0.66
CA ILE A 119 17.40 2.26 0.81
C ILE A 119 16.52 2.49 -0.42
N SER A 120 16.61 3.67 -1.06
CA SER A 120 15.93 3.91 -2.34
C SER A 120 16.38 2.98 -3.47
N LYS A 121 17.58 2.39 -3.37
CA LYS A 121 18.09 1.42 -4.35
C LYS A 121 17.54 0.01 -4.15
N LEU A 122 17.13 -0.35 -2.93
CA LEU A 122 16.52 -1.66 -2.64
C LEU A 122 15.07 -1.76 -3.15
N LEU A 123 14.45 -0.62 -3.42
CA LEU A 123 13.09 -0.50 -3.97
C LEU A 123 13.08 -0.20 -5.48
N ASN A 124 14.22 -0.23 -6.17
CA ASN A 124 14.36 0.06 -7.60
C ASN A 124 14.83 -1.12 -8.44
#